data_AF-A0A7Z9H501-F1
#
_entry.id   AF-A0A7Z9H501-F1
#
_cell.length_a   1.000
_cell.length_b   1.000
_cell.length_c   1.000
_cell.angle_alpha   90.00
_cell.angle_beta   90.00
_cell.angle_gamma   90.00
#
_symmetry.space_group_name_H-M   'P 1'
#
loop_
_entity.id
_entity.type
_entity.pdbx_description
1 polymer ?
#
loop_
_entity_poly.entity_id
_entity_poly.type
_entity_poly.pdbx_seq_one_letter_code
_entity_poly.pdbx_strand_id
1 'polypeptide(L)'
;MSRLLILLPLLLVACNSTTTRIASESSIPIRNSVPHEEAQQLIFFAVIEGLYRDGVDTRTASAIAEIEEPAGIPHNFVYACPICTPALDAVRLYAARPGFYRDKQGRDTFGPGLDPELDERLLSADVKDRRKALQDLIEKWVDERIATSGFDEEKRGALLMAFREMRKQGMGLLQQFQSEEGPDIYLDFYRDWDACPSCDGANDAGQ
;
A
#
# COMPACT_ATOMS: atom_id res chain seq x y z
N MET A 1 -54.92 -40.96 42.48
CA MET A 1 -55.10 -39.51 42.21
C MET A 1 -53.86 -39.02 41.46
N SER A 2 -54.10 -38.33 40.34
CA SER A 2 -53.21 -38.16 39.18
C SER A 2 -51.82 -37.59 39.47
N ARG A 3 -50.79 -38.24 38.92
CA ARG A 3 -49.49 -37.61 38.64
C ARG A 3 -49.49 -37.15 37.18
N LEU A 4 -49.41 -35.84 37.02
CA LEU A 4 -49.39 -35.11 35.76
C LEU A 4 -48.06 -35.39 35.04
N LEU A 5 -48.13 -36.03 33.87
CA LEU A 5 -47.04 -36.16 32.91
C LEU A 5 -46.84 -34.80 32.23
N ILE A 6 -45.72 -34.11 32.52
CA ILE A 6 -45.27 -32.96 31.74
C ILE A 6 -44.18 -33.47 30.79
N LEU A 7 -44.54 -33.58 29.51
CA LEU A 7 -43.63 -33.71 28.38
C LEU A 7 -42.94 -32.36 28.16
N LEU A 8 -41.63 -32.28 28.37
CA LEU A 8 -40.79 -31.13 27.98
C LEU A 8 -40.07 -31.48 26.66
N PRO A 9 -40.14 -30.64 25.61
CA PRO A 9 -39.47 -30.92 24.35
C PRO A 9 -37.99 -30.53 24.36
N LEU A 10 -37.26 -31.19 23.46
CA LEU A 10 -35.88 -30.99 23.04
C LEU A 10 -35.37 -29.53 23.09
N LEU A 11 -34.19 -29.35 23.65
CA LEU A 11 -33.23 -28.31 23.25
C LEU A 11 -31.87 -28.96 23.01
N LEU A 12 -31.68 -29.47 21.79
CA LEU A 12 -30.37 -29.76 21.22
C LEU A 12 -29.70 -28.41 20.95
N VAL A 13 -28.91 -27.92 21.91
CA VAL A 13 -27.97 -26.82 21.67
C VAL A 13 -26.78 -27.40 20.91
N ALA A 14 -26.91 -27.43 19.58
CA ALA A 14 -25.76 -27.62 18.70
C ALA A 14 -24.88 -26.35 18.82
N CYS A 15 -23.78 -26.46 19.57
CA CYS A 15 -22.70 -25.48 19.55
C CYS A 15 -21.98 -25.53 18.20
N ASN A 16 -22.64 -25.05 17.15
CA ASN A 16 -21.95 -24.64 15.92
C ASN A 16 -21.20 -23.35 16.24
N SER A 17 -19.98 -23.49 16.74
CA SER A 17 -18.99 -22.42 16.68
C SER A 17 -18.58 -22.26 15.22
N THR A 18 -19.47 -21.67 14.42
CA THR A 18 -19.13 -21.12 13.11
C THR A 18 -18.20 -19.94 13.39
N THR A 19 -16.91 -20.25 13.58
CA THR A 19 -15.86 -19.27 13.34
C THR A 19 -15.90 -19.04 11.84
N THR A 20 -16.77 -18.12 11.42
CA THR A 20 -16.70 -17.49 10.12
C THR A 20 -15.38 -16.73 10.13
N ARG A 21 -14.29 -17.41 9.76
CA ARG A 21 -13.10 -16.74 9.26
C ARG A 21 -13.61 -15.91 8.09
N ILE A 22 -13.73 -14.61 8.29
CA ILE A 22 -13.78 -13.65 7.20
C ILE A 22 -12.42 -13.82 6.51
N ALA A 23 -12.35 -14.78 5.60
CA ALA A 23 -11.45 -14.68 4.47
C ALA A 23 -12.02 -13.52 3.67
N SER A 24 -11.60 -12.31 4.04
CA SER A 24 -11.67 -11.18 3.13
C SER A 24 -10.80 -11.60 1.95
N GLU A 25 -11.42 -12.15 0.91
CA GLU A 25 -10.79 -12.24 -0.42
C GLU A 25 -10.42 -10.81 -0.78
N SER A 26 -9.16 -10.45 -0.55
CA SER A 26 -8.63 -9.17 -0.98
C SER A 26 -8.80 -9.09 -2.50
N SER A 27 -9.70 -8.22 -2.96
CA SER A 27 -9.96 -7.95 -4.38
C SER A 27 -8.80 -7.22 -5.07
N ILE A 28 -7.77 -6.85 -4.32
CA ILE A 28 -6.62 -6.12 -4.81
C ILE A 28 -5.77 -7.05 -5.69
N PRO A 29 -5.53 -6.71 -6.97
CA PRO A 29 -4.68 -7.51 -7.84
C PRO A 29 -3.22 -7.46 -7.37
N ILE A 30 -2.65 -8.62 -7.03
CA ILE A 30 -1.26 -8.76 -6.56
C ILE A 30 -0.42 -9.35 -7.69
N ARG A 31 0.77 -8.78 -7.91
CA ARG A 31 1.73 -9.33 -8.86
C ARG A 31 2.41 -10.58 -8.27
N ASN A 32 2.52 -11.64 -9.08
CA ASN A 32 3.12 -12.92 -8.67
C ASN A 32 4.66 -12.92 -8.65
N SER A 33 5.31 -11.79 -8.92
CA SER A 33 6.77 -11.68 -8.97
C SER A 33 7.26 -10.33 -8.49
N VAL A 34 8.42 -10.33 -7.84
CA VAL A 34 9.18 -9.11 -7.48
C VAL A 34 9.69 -8.43 -8.77
N PRO A 35 9.88 -7.10 -8.79
CA PRO A 35 10.54 -6.41 -9.90
C PRO A 35 11.91 -7.02 -10.25
N HIS A 36 12.33 -6.88 -11.51
CA HIS A 36 13.61 -7.43 -11.98
C HIS A 36 14.77 -6.44 -11.85
N GLU A 37 14.50 -5.14 -12.05
CA GLU A 37 15.52 -4.10 -11.99
C GLU A 37 15.89 -3.78 -10.53
N GLU A 38 17.18 -3.64 -10.23
CA GLU A 38 17.69 -3.44 -8.87
C GLU A 38 17.08 -2.21 -8.19
N ALA A 39 16.95 -1.09 -8.92
CA ALA A 39 16.36 0.13 -8.39
C ALA A 39 14.87 -0.06 -8.03
N GLN A 40 14.12 -0.82 -8.84
CA GLN A 40 12.72 -1.14 -8.56
C GLN A 40 12.58 -2.12 -7.40
N GLN A 41 13.48 -3.09 -7.30
CA GLN A 41 13.56 -4.00 -6.15
C GLN A 41 13.81 -3.22 -4.86
N LEU A 42 14.73 -2.24 -4.88
CA LEU A 42 15.01 -1.43 -3.71
C LEU A 42 13.77 -0.68 -3.23
N ILE A 43 13.02 -0.06 -4.15
CA ILE A 43 11.76 0.64 -3.82
C ILE A 43 10.74 -0.35 -3.23
N PHE A 44 10.54 -1.49 -3.90
CA PHE A 44 9.63 -2.53 -3.42
C PHE A 44 9.98 -2.99 -2.00
N PHE A 45 11.25 -3.32 -1.75
CA PHE A 45 11.70 -3.80 -0.45
C PHE A 45 11.69 -2.69 0.62
N ALA A 46 12.05 -1.46 0.27
CA ALA A 46 11.95 -0.31 1.16
C ALA A 46 10.51 -0.13 1.67
N VAL A 47 9.55 -0.11 0.75
CA VAL A 47 8.14 0.10 1.08
C VAL A 47 7.59 -1.05 1.92
N ILE A 48 7.81 -2.32 1.52
CA ILE A 48 7.27 -3.44 2.30
C ILE A 48 7.90 -3.55 3.68
N GLU A 49 9.21 -3.33 3.82
CA GLU A 49 9.89 -3.35 5.11
C GLU A 49 9.42 -2.19 6.00
N GLY A 50 9.25 -0.99 5.42
CA GLY A 50 8.70 0.18 6.11
C GLY A 50 7.29 -0.07 6.64
N LEU A 51 6.41 -0.64 5.82
CA LEU A 51 5.05 -1.02 6.21
C LEU A 51 5.04 -1.99 7.40
N TYR A 52 5.93 -3.00 7.40
CA TYR A 52 6.06 -3.95 8.50
C TYR A 52 6.69 -3.35 9.77
N ARG A 53 7.68 -2.48 9.62
CA ARG A 53 8.38 -1.89 10.76
C ARG A 53 7.53 -0.84 11.46
N ASP A 54 6.90 0.03 10.69
CA ASP A 54 6.11 1.15 11.23
C ASP A 54 4.71 0.71 11.64
N GLY A 55 4.25 -0.44 11.12
CA GLY A 55 2.99 -1.03 11.51
C GLY A 55 1.76 -0.34 10.97
N VAL A 56 1.74 -0.19 9.65
CA VAL A 56 0.57 0.35 8.97
C VAL A 56 -0.60 -0.62 9.09
N ASP A 57 -1.74 -0.14 9.57
CA ASP A 57 -2.94 -0.98 9.70
C ASP A 57 -3.50 -1.38 8.32
N THR A 58 -4.36 -2.40 8.26
CA THR A 58 -4.87 -2.89 6.97
C THR A 58 -5.76 -1.87 6.26
N ARG A 59 -6.50 -1.04 7.02
CA ARG A 59 -7.38 -0.01 6.48
C ARG A 59 -6.55 1.06 5.76
N THR A 60 -5.49 1.56 6.39
CA THR A 60 -4.60 2.58 5.84
C THR A 60 -3.81 2.03 4.66
N ALA A 61 -3.28 0.81 4.74
CA ALA A 61 -2.63 0.16 3.60
C ALA A 61 -3.58 -0.01 2.40
N SER A 62 -4.85 -0.36 2.65
CA SER A 62 -5.85 -0.51 1.57
C SER A 62 -6.21 0.83 0.94
N ALA A 63 -6.34 1.90 1.74
CA ALA A 63 -6.58 3.25 1.23
C ALA A 63 -5.41 3.77 0.39
N ILE A 64 -4.17 3.49 0.79
CA ILE A 64 -2.99 3.81 -0.03
C ILE A 64 -3.05 3.05 -1.37
N ALA A 65 -3.39 1.77 -1.35
CA ALA A 65 -3.43 0.89 -2.52
C ALA A 65 -4.70 1.02 -3.39
N GLU A 66 -5.60 1.95 -3.07
CA GLU A 66 -6.88 2.13 -3.74
C GLU A 66 -6.74 2.37 -5.25
N ILE A 67 -7.66 1.78 -6.00
CA ILE A 67 -7.75 1.91 -7.45
C ILE A 67 -9.17 2.23 -7.89
N GLU A 68 -9.26 2.90 -9.02
CA GLU A 68 -10.50 3.09 -9.75
C GLU A 68 -10.86 1.82 -10.53
N GLU A 69 -12.00 1.22 -10.24
CA GLU A 69 -12.57 0.11 -11.01
C GLU A 69 -13.62 0.61 -12.02
N PRO A 70 -13.71 0.06 -13.24
CA PRO A 70 -12.93 -1.06 -13.78
C PRO A 70 -11.60 -0.65 -14.44
N ALA A 71 -11.22 0.63 -14.31
CA ALA A 71 -10.11 1.23 -15.03
C ALA A 71 -8.72 0.73 -14.60
N GLY A 72 -8.62 0.22 -13.36
CA GLY A 72 -7.37 -0.17 -12.72
C GLY A 72 -6.44 1.01 -12.39
N ILE A 73 -6.96 2.25 -12.34
CA ILE A 73 -6.14 3.46 -12.14
C ILE A 73 -5.87 3.67 -10.66
N PRO A 74 -4.62 3.65 -10.19
CA PRO A 74 -4.35 3.88 -8.77
C PRO A 74 -4.56 5.33 -8.36
N HIS A 75 -5.18 5.55 -7.21
CA HIS A 75 -5.55 6.89 -6.72
C HIS A 75 -4.36 7.69 -6.19
N ASN A 76 -3.36 7.00 -5.65
CA ASN A 76 -2.20 7.59 -4.97
C ASN A 76 -0.87 7.36 -5.71
N PHE A 77 -0.91 6.72 -6.89
CA PHE A 77 0.25 6.39 -7.70
C PHE A 77 0.05 6.79 -9.16
N VAL A 78 1.14 7.06 -9.89
CA VAL A 78 1.07 7.27 -11.34
C VAL A 78 1.06 5.91 -12.04
N TYR A 79 0.06 5.67 -12.87
CA TYR A 79 -0.09 4.43 -13.62
C TYR A 79 1.14 4.15 -14.50
N ALA A 80 1.63 2.91 -14.48
CA ALA A 80 2.82 2.43 -15.19
C ALA A 80 4.15 3.15 -14.88
N CYS A 81 4.20 4.04 -13.87
CA CYS A 81 5.45 4.69 -13.50
C CYS A 81 6.42 3.69 -12.83
N PRO A 82 7.70 3.66 -13.24
CA PRO A 82 8.67 2.69 -12.76
C PRO A 82 9.05 2.83 -11.27
N ILE A 83 8.68 3.93 -10.61
CA ILE A 83 8.81 4.11 -9.15
C ILE A 83 7.49 3.77 -8.44
N CYS A 84 6.37 4.24 -8.99
CA CYS A 84 5.04 4.03 -8.43
C CYS A 84 4.61 2.56 -8.43
N THR A 85 4.85 1.84 -9.53
CA THR A 85 4.45 0.43 -9.66
C THR A 85 5.07 -0.45 -8.59
N PRO A 86 6.40 -0.48 -8.35
CA PRO A 86 6.96 -1.30 -7.27
C PRO A 86 6.50 -0.86 -5.88
N ALA A 87 6.28 0.43 -5.63
CA ALA A 87 5.74 0.92 -4.36
C ALA A 87 4.29 0.44 -4.14
N LEU A 88 3.42 0.59 -5.14
CA LEU A 88 2.05 0.11 -5.10
C LEU A 88 2.00 -1.42 -4.92
N ASP A 89 2.80 -2.17 -5.67
CA ASP A 89 2.86 -3.64 -5.57
C ASP A 89 3.23 -4.08 -4.14
N ALA A 90 4.17 -3.38 -3.50
CA ALA A 90 4.54 -3.63 -2.10
C ALA A 90 3.38 -3.35 -1.13
N VAL A 91 2.68 -2.22 -1.29
CA VAL A 91 1.52 -1.88 -0.46
C VAL A 91 0.39 -2.89 -0.65
N ARG A 92 0.10 -3.30 -1.87
CA ARG A 92 -0.93 -4.30 -2.19
C ARG A 92 -0.60 -5.67 -1.59
N LEU A 93 0.64 -6.12 -1.74
CA LEU A 93 1.11 -7.36 -1.13
C LEU A 93 0.96 -7.31 0.39
N TYR A 94 1.31 -6.18 0.99
CA TYR A 94 1.16 -5.96 2.42
C TYR A 94 -0.31 -5.94 2.85
N ALA A 95 -1.17 -5.19 2.18
CA ALA A 95 -2.61 -5.09 2.49
C ALA A 95 -3.33 -6.46 2.38
N ALA A 96 -2.90 -7.30 1.44
CA ALA A 96 -3.45 -8.64 1.25
C ALA A 96 -2.83 -9.72 2.16
N ARG A 97 -1.95 -9.35 3.10
CA ARG A 97 -1.34 -10.29 4.04
C ARG A 97 -2.42 -11.05 4.82
N PRO A 98 -2.24 -12.36 5.07
CA PRO A 98 -3.15 -13.08 5.95
C PRO A 98 -3.03 -12.56 7.38
N GLY A 99 -4.14 -12.58 8.12
CA GLY A 99 -4.13 -12.26 9.54
C GLY A 99 -3.21 -13.18 10.34
N PHE A 100 -2.74 -12.70 11.50
CA PHE A 100 -1.73 -13.41 12.28
C PHE A 100 -2.25 -14.71 12.89
N TYR A 101 -1.47 -15.77 12.71
CA TYR A 101 -1.81 -17.09 13.20
C TYR A 101 -1.98 -17.09 14.74
N ARG A 102 -3.16 -17.52 15.20
CA ARG A 102 -3.55 -17.60 16.62
C ARG A 102 -3.51 -16.27 17.38
N ASP A 103 -3.53 -15.15 16.67
CA ASP A 103 -3.67 -13.87 17.33
C ASP A 103 -5.09 -13.69 17.89
N LYS A 104 -5.18 -13.60 19.22
CA LYS A 104 -6.46 -13.42 19.95
C LYS A 104 -6.80 -11.95 20.18
N GLN A 105 -5.86 -11.05 19.90
CA GLN A 105 -5.98 -9.62 20.15
C GLN A 105 -6.53 -8.88 18.93
N GLY A 106 -6.63 -9.55 17.78
CA GLY A 106 -7.12 -8.96 16.54
C GLY A 106 -6.12 -7.97 15.93
N ARG A 107 -4.82 -8.12 16.23
CA ARG A 107 -3.77 -7.34 15.61
C ARG A 107 -3.82 -7.57 14.10
N ASP A 108 -3.83 -6.49 13.35
CA ASP A 108 -3.82 -6.51 11.90
C ASP A 108 -2.45 -6.12 11.34
N THR A 109 -1.58 -5.52 12.15
CA THR A 109 -0.24 -5.05 11.75
C THR A 109 0.89 -5.55 12.67
N PHE A 110 2.12 -5.51 12.16
CA PHE A 110 3.36 -5.71 12.93
C PHE A 110 3.95 -4.34 13.29
N GLY A 111 4.68 -4.20 14.40
CA GLY A 111 5.27 -2.90 14.77
C GLY A 111 4.38 -2.06 15.69
N PRO A 112 4.74 -0.79 15.94
CA PRO A 112 4.09 0.05 16.96
C PRO A 112 2.77 0.66 16.48
N GLY A 113 2.52 0.72 15.18
CA GLY A 113 1.46 1.55 14.60
C GLY A 113 2.02 2.88 14.09
N LEU A 114 1.35 3.45 13.09
CA LEU A 114 1.64 4.82 12.66
C LEU A 114 1.32 5.83 13.76
N ASP A 115 2.02 6.96 13.73
CA ASP A 115 1.59 8.13 14.51
C ASP A 115 0.15 8.52 14.13
N PRO A 116 -0.75 8.81 15.09
CA PRO A 116 -2.14 9.09 14.79
C PRO A 116 -2.36 10.28 13.85
N GLU A 117 -1.54 11.33 13.92
CA GLU A 117 -1.66 12.48 13.03
C GLU A 117 -1.28 12.10 11.60
N LEU A 118 -0.25 11.26 11.45
CA LEU A 118 0.14 10.74 10.13
C LEU A 118 -0.93 9.81 9.55
N ASP A 119 -1.52 8.92 10.36
CA ASP A 119 -2.61 8.05 9.92
C ASP A 119 -3.84 8.84 9.46
N GLU A 120 -4.21 9.89 10.20
CA GLU A 120 -5.30 10.79 9.82
C GLU A 120 -5.04 11.47 8.47
N ARG A 121 -3.82 11.99 8.25
CA ARG A 121 -3.43 12.61 6.98
C ARG A 121 -3.50 11.62 5.80
N LEU A 122 -3.05 10.37 6.00
CA LEU A 122 -3.13 9.33 4.97
C LEU A 122 -4.56 8.92 4.62
N LEU A 123 -5.50 9.13 5.52
CA LEU A 123 -6.93 8.86 5.33
C LEU A 123 -7.74 10.12 5.02
N SER A 124 -7.08 11.28 4.92
CA SER A 124 -7.72 12.55 4.64
C SER A 124 -8.46 12.51 3.31
N ALA A 125 -9.64 13.13 3.27
CA ALA A 125 -10.35 13.37 2.01
C ALA A 125 -9.62 14.39 1.14
N ASP A 126 -8.77 15.24 1.74
CA ASP A 126 -7.88 16.13 0.98
C ASP A 126 -6.77 15.31 0.34
N VAL A 127 -6.88 15.19 -0.98
CA VAL A 127 -5.93 14.47 -1.83
C VAL A 127 -4.51 15.01 -1.69
N LYS A 128 -4.32 16.32 -1.50
CA LYS A 128 -2.98 16.93 -1.40
C LYS A 128 -2.31 16.55 -0.10
N ASP A 129 -3.04 16.63 1.01
CA ASP A 129 -2.52 16.24 2.32
C ASP A 129 -2.19 14.75 2.37
N ARG A 130 -3.10 13.89 1.86
CA ARG A 130 -2.86 12.46 1.73
C ARG A 130 -1.62 12.12 0.92
N ARG A 131 -1.47 12.76 -0.25
CA ARG A 131 -0.29 12.56 -1.12
C ARG A 131 1.00 13.04 -0.47
N LYS A 132 0.97 14.16 0.26
CA LYS A 132 2.15 14.62 0.98
C LYS A 132 2.54 13.67 2.11
N ALA A 133 1.57 13.18 2.88
CA ALA A 133 1.83 12.17 3.92
C ALA A 133 2.42 10.88 3.33
N LEU A 134 1.93 10.43 2.17
CA LEU A 134 2.48 9.27 1.47
C LEU A 134 3.91 9.54 0.95
N GLN A 135 4.19 10.74 0.45
CA GLN A 135 5.54 11.15 0.04
C GLN A 135 6.52 11.04 1.22
N ASP A 136 6.15 11.62 2.37
CA ASP A 136 6.97 11.64 3.59
C ASP A 136 7.32 10.21 4.04
N LEU A 137 6.37 9.27 3.93
CA LEU A 137 6.61 7.86 4.25
C LEU A 137 7.54 7.17 3.25
N ILE A 138 7.32 7.37 1.94
CA ILE A 138 8.14 6.73 0.92
C ILE A 138 9.59 7.24 0.99
N GLU A 139 9.78 8.54 1.19
CA GLU A 139 11.08 9.15 1.41
C GLU A 139 11.80 8.48 2.57
N LYS A 140 11.18 8.47 3.76
CA LYS A 140 11.73 7.82 4.95
C LYS A 140 12.11 6.35 4.70
N TRP A 141 11.21 5.58 4.11
CA TRP A 141 11.44 4.14 3.91
C TRP A 141 12.55 3.86 2.90
N VAL A 142 12.61 4.62 1.81
CA VAL A 142 13.68 4.49 0.81
C VAL A 142 15.01 4.93 1.40
N ASP A 143 15.03 6.01 2.17
CA ASP A 143 16.22 6.48 2.89
C ASP A 143 16.82 5.44 3.80
N GLU A 144 16.00 4.89 4.69
CA GLU A 144 16.45 3.89 5.64
C GLU A 144 16.91 2.62 4.93
N ARG A 145 16.27 2.26 3.81
CA ARG A 145 16.72 1.12 3.01
C ARG A 145 18.07 1.38 2.37
N ILE A 146 18.29 2.55 1.78
CA ILE A 146 19.60 2.92 1.23
C ILE A 146 20.67 2.88 2.33
N ALA A 147 20.39 3.48 3.49
CA ALA A 147 21.31 3.55 4.60
C ALA A 147 21.70 2.17 5.16
N THR A 148 20.76 1.21 5.16
CA THR A 148 20.98 -0.15 5.68
C THR A 148 21.45 -1.16 4.62
N SER A 149 21.50 -0.78 3.34
CA SER A 149 21.89 -1.68 2.25
C SER A 149 23.41 -1.96 2.19
N GLY A 150 24.23 -1.19 2.91
CA GLY A 150 25.68 -1.36 2.91
C GLY A 150 26.33 -1.07 1.54
N PHE A 151 25.67 -0.27 0.70
CA PHE A 151 26.23 0.14 -0.58
C PHE A 151 27.43 1.07 -0.40
N ASP A 152 28.43 0.92 -1.26
CA ASP A 152 29.48 1.91 -1.40
C ASP A 152 28.96 3.14 -2.16
N GLU A 153 29.81 4.18 -2.21
CA GLU A 153 29.46 5.45 -2.83
C GLU A 153 29.18 5.34 -4.33
N GLU A 154 29.91 4.47 -5.03
CA GLU A 154 29.71 4.24 -6.47
C GLU A 154 28.32 3.64 -6.73
N LYS A 155 27.97 2.59 -5.99
CA LYS A 155 26.68 1.93 -6.12
C LYS A 155 25.53 2.83 -5.68
N ARG A 156 25.71 3.61 -4.60
CA ARG A 156 24.73 4.62 -4.18
C ARG A 156 24.52 5.68 -5.26
N GLY A 157 25.61 6.19 -5.86
CA GLY A 157 25.54 7.14 -6.96
C GLY A 157 24.80 6.59 -8.18
N ALA A 158 25.08 5.34 -8.58
CA ALA A 158 24.40 4.67 -9.68
C ALA A 158 22.90 4.48 -9.41
N LEU A 159 22.52 4.10 -8.19
CA LEU A 159 21.13 3.96 -7.77
C LEU A 159 20.39 5.30 -7.84
N LEU A 160 20.96 6.37 -7.30
CA LEU A 160 20.34 7.70 -7.31
C LEU A 160 20.18 8.24 -8.74
N MET A 161 21.11 7.91 -9.64
CA MET A 161 20.95 8.20 -11.08
C MET A 161 19.79 7.40 -11.70
N ALA A 162 19.64 6.13 -11.35
CA ALA A 162 18.51 5.33 -11.80
C ALA A 162 17.16 5.89 -11.28
N PHE A 163 17.10 6.35 -10.03
CA PHE A 163 15.92 7.01 -9.47
C PHE A 163 15.54 8.29 -10.22
N ARG A 164 16.53 9.11 -10.59
CA ARG A 164 16.30 10.32 -11.40
C ARG A 164 15.73 9.99 -12.79
N GLU A 165 16.28 8.97 -13.45
CA GLU A 165 15.79 8.56 -14.77
C GLU A 165 14.38 7.95 -14.69
N MET A 166 14.13 7.10 -13.70
CA MET A 166 12.79 6.55 -13.45
C MET A 166 11.76 7.63 -13.11
N ARG A 167 12.13 8.67 -12.33
CA ARG A 167 11.27 9.83 -12.08
C ARG A 167 10.97 10.58 -13.36
N LYS A 168 11.97 10.85 -14.19
CA LYS A 168 11.77 11.48 -15.49
C LYS A 168 10.76 10.71 -16.35
N GLN A 169 10.86 9.38 -16.40
CA GLN A 169 9.91 8.53 -17.11
C GLN A 169 8.50 8.61 -16.50
N GLY A 170 8.39 8.50 -15.17
CA GLY A 170 7.11 8.59 -14.46
C GLY A 170 6.40 9.95 -14.64
N MET A 171 7.15 11.05 -14.55
CA MET A 171 6.60 12.39 -14.75
C MET A 171 6.25 12.65 -16.22
N GLY A 172 6.97 12.03 -17.17
CA GLY A 172 6.58 12.05 -18.58
C GLY A 172 5.24 11.35 -18.83
N LEU A 173 4.99 10.21 -18.20
CA LEU A 173 3.68 9.54 -18.24
C LEU A 173 2.58 10.40 -17.62
N LEU A 174 2.84 11.01 -16.46
CA LEU A 174 1.89 11.92 -15.83
C LEU A 174 1.50 13.08 -16.75
N GLN A 175 2.48 13.73 -17.37
CA GLN A 175 2.24 14.81 -18.34
C GLN A 175 1.44 14.32 -19.56
N GLN A 176 1.71 13.12 -20.06
CA GLN A 176 0.95 12.53 -21.15
C GLN A 176 -0.52 12.29 -20.75
N PHE A 177 -0.78 11.78 -19.53
CA PHE A 177 -2.13 11.58 -19.02
C PHE A 177 -2.89 12.88 -18.79
N GLN A 178 -2.17 13.98 -18.50
CA GLN A 178 -2.74 15.32 -18.35
C GLN A 178 -2.97 16.05 -19.67
N SER A 179 -2.47 15.52 -20.79
CA SER A 179 -2.66 16.13 -22.10
C SER A 179 -4.04 15.81 -22.67
N GLU A 180 -4.62 16.76 -23.42
CA GLU A 180 -5.89 16.56 -24.14
C GLU A 180 -5.79 15.51 -25.27
N GLU A 181 -4.57 15.09 -25.61
CA GLU A 181 -4.29 14.00 -26.56
C GLU A 181 -4.20 12.63 -25.86
N GLY A 182 -4.23 12.60 -24.53
CA GLY A 182 -4.24 11.38 -23.72
C GLY A 182 -5.62 10.71 -23.68
N PRO A 183 -5.71 9.45 -23.21
CA PRO A 183 -7.00 8.81 -23.05
C PRO A 183 -7.83 9.53 -21.98
N ASP A 184 -9.06 9.95 -22.31
CA ASP A 184 -9.97 10.73 -21.43
C ASP A 184 -10.08 10.18 -20.01
N ILE A 185 -10.08 8.85 -19.88
CA ILE A 185 -10.15 8.12 -18.61
C ILE A 185 -9.01 8.47 -17.64
N TYR A 186 -7.82 8.82 -18.13
CA TYR A 186 -6.70 9.22 -17.27
C TYR A 186 -6.70 10.73 -17.00
N LEU A 187 -7.19 11.54 -17.95
CA LEU A 187 -7.19 12.99 -17.83
C LEU A 187 -7.94 13.44 -16.58
N ASP A 188 -9.14 12.92 -16.35
CA ASP A 188 -9.94 13.31 -15.19
C ASP A 188 -9.29 12.91 -13.85
N PHE A 189 -8.53 11.81 -13.81
CA PHE A 189 -7.82 11.36 -12.62
C PHE A 189 -6.56 12.18 -12.33
N TYR A 190 -5.82 12.53 -13.38
CA TYR A 190 -4.48 13.13 -13.25
C TYR A 190 -4.46 14.65 -13.40
N ARG A 191 -5.55 15.28 -13.85
CA ARG A 191 -5.63 16.73 -14.15
C ARG A 191 -4.99 17.62 -13.08
N ASP A 192 -5.30 17.34 -11.82
CA ASP A 192 -4.89 18.18 -10.68
C ASP A 192 -3.61 17.71 -9.97
N TRP A 193 -2.87 16.78 -10.57
CA TRP A 193 -1.60 16.32 -10.01
C TRP A 193 -0.47 17.27 -10.38
N ASP A 194 0.11 17.92 -9.38
CA ASP A 194 1.32 18.73 -9.51
C ASP A 194 2.60 17.94 -9.18
N ALA A 195 2.45 16.87 -8.39
CA ALA A 195 3.55 16.07 -7.85
C ALA A 195 3.17 14.58 -7.82
N CYS A 196 4.18 13.72 -7.66
CA CYS A 196 3.98 12.28 -7.54
C CYS A 196 4.64 11.79 -6.24
N PRO A 197 3.86 11.33 -5.24
CA PRO A 197 4.38 10.99 -3.91
C PRO A 197 5.56 10.02 -3.94
N SER A 198 5.44 8.96 -4.74
CA SER A 198 6.49 7.95 -4.82
C SER A 198 7.71 8.45 -5.57
N CYS A 199 7.52 9.17 -6.68
CA CYS A 199 8.63 9.71 -7.47
C CYS A 199 9.44 10.73 -6.67
N ASP A 200 8.75 11.67 -6.05
CA ASP A 200 9.38 12.74 -5.29
C ASP A 200 10.01 12.16 -4.01
N GLY A 201 9.28 11.35 -3.24
CA GLY A 201 9.82 10.71 -2.04
C GLY A 201 11.05 9.84 -2.32
N ALA A 202 11.03 8.99 -3.36
CA ALA A 202 12.19 8.16 -3.70
C ALA A 202 13.40 8.96 -4.23
N ASN A 203 13.19 10.16 -4.80
CA ASN A 203 14.28 10.99 -5.31
C ASN A 203 14.81 11.98 -4.27
N ASP A 204 13.98 12.40 -3.32
CA ASP A 204 14.37 13.20 -2.17
C ASP A 204 15.19 12.34 -1.18
N ALA A 205 14.90 11.04 -1.13
CA ALA A 205 15.70 10.07 -0.41
C ALA A 205 17.15 9.99 -0.91
N GLY A 206 18.07 9.95 0.04
CA GLY A 206 19.49 9.67 -0.11
C GLY A 206 20.32 10.90 -0.44
N GLN A 207 19.69 12.08 -0.52
CA GLN A 207 20.33 13.40 -0.59
C GLN A 207 20.96 13.81 0.75
#